data_AF-A0AA92HX95-F1
#
_entry.id   AF-A0AA92HX95-F1
#
_cell.length_a   1.000
_cell.length_b   1.000
_cell.length_c   1.000
_cell.angle_alpha   90.00
_cell.angle_beta   90.00
_cell.angle_gamma   90.00
#
_symmetry.space_group_name_H-M   'P 1'
#
loop_
_entity.id
_entity.type
_entity.pdbx_description
1 polymer ?
#
loop_
_entity_poly.entity_id
_entity_poly.type
_entity_poly.pdbx_seq_one_letter_code
_entity_poly.pdbx_strand_id
1 'polypeptide(L)'
;MVPDLFLDKTPLFDAGWLGVSAAASRDDVLLCLAEAERRAEAALEQLGRTLTQGGLPASSAAADRDRRIDALLALEARGIPASGAAAGGAVERVMMEVGFRKRDLMPRFHELAERCRAVHRRALAMARDARWALMLERAAADPGGPSSPIQGTGTRYVKSDRYDARAARSLPPDDRVRADRFLKRLGEDPVPPELELSPLEGAGLEGAALWGMKAGNGNRFILRRGELRGVVCFFVEDVGPYPDHEGGRRGALAR
;
A
#
# COMPACT_ATOMS: atom_id res chain seq x y z
N MET A 1 -22.73 -7.33 13.05
CA MET A 1 -21.61 -8.23 12.69
C MET A 1 -20.85 -7.58 11.56
N VAL A 2 -19.66 -7.05 11.86
CA VAL A 2 -18.76 -6.54 10.82
C VAL A 2 -18.18 -7.78 10.13
N PRO A 3 -18.18 -7.87 8.80
CA PRO A 3 -17.44 -8.94 8.14
C PRO A 3 -15.99 -8.75 8.54
N ASP A 4 -15.43 -9.73 9.26
CA ASP A 4 -13.98 -9.89 9.36
C ASP A 4 -13.46 -9.67 7.94
N LEU A 5 -12.56 -8.71 7.77
CA LEU A 5 -11.86 -8.53 6.52
C LEU A 5 -11.01 -9.78 6.31
N PHE A 6 -11.63 -10.79 5.72
CA PHE A 6 -11.02 -11.99 5.21
C PHE A 6 -10.18 -11.66 3.97
N LEU A 7 -9.34 -10.62 4.05
CA LEU A 7 -8.21 -10.41 3.15
C LEU A 7 -7.26 -11.63 3.21
N ASP A 8 -7.41 -12.48 4.22
CA ASP A 8 -6.55 -13.61 4.56
C ASP A 8 -7.03 -14.98 4.04
N LYS A 9 -8.20 -15.08 3.37
CA LYS A 9 -8.79 -16.41 3.07
C LYS A 9 -8.66 -16.90 1.63
N THR A 10 -8.25 -16.06 0.70
CA THR A 10 -8.00 -16.50 -0.68
C THR A 10 -6.63 -16.00 -1.12
N PRO A 11 -5.63 -16.89 -1.27
CA PRO A 11 -4.32 -16.45 -1.74
C PRO A 11 -4.45 -15.91 -3.18
N LEU A 12 -3.61 -14.92 -3.54
CA LEU A 12 -3.52 -14.45 -4.92
C LEU A 12 -3.04 -15.56 -5.86
N PHE A 13 -2.37 -16.57 -5.29
CA PHE A 13 -1.96 -17.78 -5.97
C PHE A 13 -1.97 -18.97 -5.02
N ASP A 14 -2.64 -20.06 -5.40
CA ASP A 14 -2.59 -21.33 -4.68
C ASP A 14 -1.72 -22.34 -5.45
N ALA A 15 -0.75 -22.96 -4.76
CA ALA A 15 0.13 -23.95 -5.37
C ALA A 15 -0.63 -25.16 -5.95
N GLY A 16 -1.80 -25.49 -5.41
CA GLY A 16 -2.69 -26.52 -5.91
C GLY A 16 -3.32 -26.21 -7.28
N TRP A 17 -3.28 -24.96 -7.74
CA TRP A 17 -3.73 -24.61 -9.10
C TRP A 17 -2.80 -25.14 -10.20
N LEU A 18 -1.57 -25.51 -9.85
CA LEU A 18 -0.58 -26.12 -10.73
C LEU A 18 -0.36 -27.62 -10.46
N GLY A 19 -1.37 -28.32 -9.94
CA GLY A 19 -1.29 -29.76 -9.67
C GLY A 19 -1.26 -30.62 -10.94
N VAL A 20 -0.16 -30.62 -11.68
CA VAL A 20 0.03 -31.42 -12.91
C VAL A 20 1.06 -32.51 -12.67
N SER A 21 0.70 -33.75 -13.02
CA SER A 21 1.65 -34.86 -13.01
C SER A 21 2.60 -34.78 -14.21
N ALA A 22 3.87 -35.16 -14.02
CA ALA A 22 4.83 -35.25 -15.11
C ALA A 22 4.43 -36.28 -16.21
N ALA A 23 3.51 -37.20 -15.91
CA ALA A 23 2.93 -38.13 -16.87
C ALA A 23 1.78 -37.53 -17.71
N ALA A 24 1.28 -36.34 -17.37
CA ALA A 24 0.20 -35.66 -18.10
C ALA A 24 0.58 -35.40 -19.56
N SER A 25 -0.42 -35.32 -20.44
CA SER A 25 -0.19 -34.97 -21.84
C SER A 25 0.30 -33.53 -21.97
N ARG A 26 0.83 -33.17 -23.15
CA ARG A 26 1.24 -31.80 -23.42
C ARG A 26 0.07 -30.81 -23.28
N ASP A 27 -1.10 -31.20 -23.78
CA ASP A 27 -2.27 -30.33 -23.81
C ASP A 27 -2.87 -30.16 -22.40
N ASP A 28 -2.82 -31.20 -21.55
CA ASP A 28 -3.23 -31.10 -20.15
C ASP A 28 -2.33 -30.13 -19.36
N VAL A 29 -1.01 -30.16 -19.61
CA VAL A 29 -0.08 -29.21 -18.99
C VAL A 29 -0.45 -27.79 -19.41
N LEU A 30 -0.62 -27.54 -20.71
CA LEU A 30 -0.99 -26.21 -21.21
C LEU A 30 -2.33 -25.71 -20.63
N LEU A 31 -3.33 -26.59 -20.55
CA LEU A 31 -4.63 -26.26 -19.96
C LEU A 31 -4.48 -25.87 -18.50
N CYS A 32 -3.66 -26.58 -17.74
CA CYS A 32 -3.41 -26.26 -16.34
C CYS A 32 -2.67 -24.93 -16.16
N LEU A 33 -1.66 -24.62 -16.99
CA LEU A 33 -0.99 -23.32 -16.94
C LEU A 33 -1.97 -22.17 -17.21
N ALA A 34 -2.83 -22.32 -18.23
CA ALA A 34 -3.85 -21.33 -18.56
C ALA A 34 -4.88 -21.16 -17.44
N GLU A 35 -5.30 -22.26 -16.79
CA GLU A 35 -6.22 -22.22 -15.66
C GLU A 35 -5.61 -21.55 -14.42
N ALA A 36 -4.34 -21.83 -14.12
CA ALA A 36 -3.63 -21.20 -13.01
C ALA A 36 -3.52 -19.68 -13.20
N GLU A 37 -3.22 -19.23 -14.42
CA GLU A 37 -3.23 -17.82 -14.77
C GLU A 37 -4.61 -17.18 -14.61
N ARG A 38 -5.65 -17.80 -15.17
CA ARG A 38 -7.03 -17.31 -15.06
C ARG A 38 -7.47 -17.16 -13.61
N ARG A 39 -7.11 -18.11 -12.75
CA ARG A 39 -7.39 -18.04 -11.31
C ARG A 39 -6.62 -16.94 -10.60
N ALA A 40 -5.37 -16.70 -10.96
CA ALA A 40 -4.57 -15.61 -10.40
C ALA A 40 -5.15 -14.24 -10.75
N GLU A 41 -5.57 -14.02 -11.99
CA GLU A 41 -6.25 -12.78 -12.39
C GLU A 41 -7.62 -12.64 -11.70
N ALA A 42 -8.41 -13.71 -11.62
CA ALA A 42 -9.69 -13.69 -10.89
C ALA A 42 -9.52 -13.38 -9.39
N ALA A 43 -8.44 -13.87 -8.76
CA ALA A 43 -8.11 -13.56 -7.38
C ALA A 43 -7.71 -12.08 -7.21
N LEU A 44 -6.98 -11.51 -8.17
CA LEU A 44 -6.65 -10.09 -8.20
C LEU A 44 -7.90 -9.21 -8.34
N GLU A 45 -8.82 -9.57 -9.23
CA GLU A 45 -10.10 -8.89 -9.40
C GLU A 45 -10.96 -8.98 -8.13
N GLN A 46 -10.97 -10.16 -7.48
CA GLN A 46 -11.66 -10.35 -6.21
C GLN A 46 -11.06 -9.45 -5.11
N LEU A 47 -9.73 -9.37 -5.02
CA LEU A 47 -9.07 -8.44 -4.10
C LEU A 47 -9.50 -7.00 -4.37
N GLY A 48 -9.50 -6.57 -5.64
CA GLY A 48 -9.98 -5.23 -6.02
C GLY A 48 -11.41 -4.95 -5.59
N ARG A 49 -12.32 -5.91 -5.81
CA ARG A 49 -13.71 -5.81 -5.35
C ARG A 49 -13.78 -5.74 -3.82
N THR A 50 -13.02 -6.55 -3.10
CA THR A 50 -12.99 -6.52 -1.63
C THR A 50 -12.45 -5.21 -1.08
N LEU A 51 -11.43 -4.61 -1.72
CA LEU A 51 -10.91 -3.31 -1.31
C LEU A 51 -11.92 -2.19 -1.56
N THR A 52 -12.61 -2.20 -2.71
CA THR A 52 -13.63 -1.19 -3.06
C THR A 52 -14.93 -1.36 -2.25
N GLN A 53 -15.44 -2.59 -2.10
CA GLN A 53 -16.63 -2.91 -1.30
C GLN A 53 -16.35 -2.81 0.20
N GLY A 54 -15.10 -3.01 0.60
CA GLY A 54 -14.58 -2.61 1.90
C GLY A 54 -14.82 -1.13 2.15
N GLY A 55 -14.85 -0.27 1.13
CA GLY A 55 -15.39 1.09 1.18
C GLY A 55 -16.90 1.12 1.49
N LEU A 56 -17.25 0.85 2.74
CA LEU A 56 -18.59 1.01 3.33
C LEU A 56 -18.60 2.27 4.21
N PRO A 57 -19.79 2.90 4.40
CA PRO A 57 -20.03 4.34 4.32
C PRO A 57 -19.32 5.15 5.41
N ALA A 58 -19.34 6.48 5.26
CA ALA A 58 -18.73 7.51 6.12
C ALA A 58 -18.98 7.40 7.65
N SER A 59 -19.76 6.42 8.12
CA SER A 59 -20.01 6.13 9.55
C SER A 59 -19.24 4.92 10.12
N SER A 60 -18.24 4.37 9.43
CA SER A 60 -17.39 3.35 10.07
C SER A 60 -16.63 3.96 11.25
N ALA A 61 -16.81 3.38 12.44
CA ALA A 61 -16.19 3.87 13.66
C ALA A 61 -14.67 3.92 13.50
N ALA A 62 -14.00 4.91 14.12
CA ALA A 62 -12.55 5.11 13.98
C ALA A 62 -11.72 3.82 14.22
N ALA A 63 -12.15 2.98 15.17
CA ALA A 63 -11.54 1.68 15.46
C ALA A 63 -11.60 0.68 14.29
N ASP A 64 -12.65 0.72 13.47
CA ASP A 64 -12.74 -0.11 12.27
C ASP A 64 -11.71 0.35 11.23
N ARG A 65 -11.63 1.66 10.96
CA ARG A 65 -10.64 2.24 10.05
C ARG A 65 -9.20 1.88 10.45
N ASP A 66 -8.89 1.97 11.73
CA ASP A 66 -7.56 1.63 12.24
C ASP A 66 -7.23 0.15 12.02
N ARG A 67 -8.16 -0.77 12.32
CA ARG A 67 -7.97 -2.21 12.06
C ARG A 67 -7.73 -2.50 10.58
N ARG A 68 -8.41 -1.77 9.69
CA ARG A 68 -8.23 -1.90 8.24
C ARG A 68 -6.85 -1.49 7.77
N ILE A 69 -6.36 -0.36 8.28
CA ILE A 69 -4.99 0.10 7.99
C ILE A 69 -3.98 -0.96 8.44
N ASP A 70 -4.15 -1.53 9.64
CA ASP A 70 -3.27 -2.61 10.13
C ASP A 70 -3.35 -3.87 9.26
N ALA A 71 -4.54 -4.28 8.85
CA ALA A 71 -4.75 -5.43 7.98
C ALA A 71 -4.07 -5.24 6.61
N LEU A 72 -4.17 -4.04 6.03
CA LEU A 72 -3.51 -3.70 4.77
C LEU A 72 -1.99 -3.65 4.91
N LEU A 73 -1.47 -3.08 5.99
CA LEU A 73 -0.02 -3.12 6.28
C LEU A 73 0.49 -4.57 6.39
N ALA A 74 -0.26 -5.44 7.07
CA ALA A 74 0.09 -6.86 7.18
C ALA A 74 0.04 -7.59 5.83
N LEU A 75 -0.96 -7.28 5.01
CA LEU A 75 -1.12 -7.82 3.66
C LEU A 75 0.05 -7.39 2.74
N GLU A 76 0.42 -6.10 2.78
CA GLU A 76 1.54 -5.53 2.01
C GLU A 76 2.90 -6.12 2.44
N ALA A 77 3.12 -6.23 3.75
CA ALA A 77 4.42 -6.65 4.29
C ALA A 77 4.63 -8.16 4.26
N ARG A 78 3.57 -8.97 4.40
CA ARG A 78 3.69 -10.42 4.54
C ARG A 78 2.80 -11.21 3.60
N GLY A 79 1.51 -10.87 3.51
CA GLY A 79 0.54 -11.69 2.76
C GLY A 79 0.85 -11.80 1.27
N ILE A 80 0.95 -10.67 0.58
CA ILE A 80 1.24 -10.62 -0.87
C ILE A 80 2.65 -11.16 -1.18
N PRO A 81 3.71 -10.78 -0.44
CA PRO A 81 5.04 -11.37 -0.64
C PRO A 81 5.07 -12.90 -0.46
N ALA A 82 4.42 -13.43 0.58
CA ALA A 82 4.36 -14.87 0.82
C ALA A 82 3.61 -15.62 -0.30
N SER A 83 2.49 -15.07 -0.76
CA SER A 83 1.77 -15.60 -1.93
C SER A 83 2.65 -15.60 -3.18
N GLY A 84 3.42 -14.53 -3.40
CA GLY A 84 4.34 -14.42 -4.54
C GLY A 84 5.47 -15.47 -4.49
N ALA A 85 6.04 -15.69 -3.32
CA ALA A 85 7.06 -16.73 -3.11
C ALA A 85 6.49 -18.14 -3.33
N ALA A 86 5.28 -18.41 -2.83
CA ALA A 86 4.59 -19.68 -3.05
C ALA A 86 4.30 -19.93 -4.54
N ALA A 87 3.87 -18.89 -5.27
CA ALA A 87 3.66 -18.96 -6.71
C ALA A 87 4.95 -19.29 -7.47
N GLY A 88 6.04 -18.57 -7.15
CA GLY A 88 7.35 -18.81 -7.74
C GLY A 88 7.83 -20.24 -7.53
N GLY A 89 7.75 -20.74 -6.29
CA GLY A 89 8.15 -22.11 -5.95
C GLY A 89 7.26 -23.18 -6.58
N ALA A 90 5.96 -22.92 -6.77
CA ALA A 90 5.04 -23.83 -7.45
C ALA A 90 5.37 -23.93 -8.94
N VAL A 91 5.58 -22.80 -9.61
CA VAL A 91 5.95 -22.75 -11.03
C VAL A 91 7.29 -23.45 -11.25
N GLU A 92 8.30 -23.15 -10.43
CA GLU A 92 9.63 -23.77 -10.52
C GLU A 92 9.57 -25.30 -10.34
N ARG A 93 8.78 -25.78 -9.38
CA ARG A 93 8.61 -27.22 -9.13
C ARG A 93 8.05 -27.94 -10.36
N VAL A 94 6.92 -27.46 -10.90
CA VAL A 94 6.29 -28.10 -12.07
C VAL A 94 7.18 -27.98 -13.30
N MET A 95 7.86 -26.84 -13.46
CA MET A 95 8.85 -26.64 -14.51
C MET A 95 9.97 -27.69 -14.44
N MET A 96 10.49 -28.02 -13.26
CA MET A 96 11.51 -29.07 -13.09
C MET A 96 10.94 -30.48 -13.37
N GLU A 97 9.73 -30.77 -12.90
CA GLU A 97 9.09 -32.08 -13.07
C GLU A 97 8.73 -32.39 -14.53
N VAL A 98 8.28 -31.37 -15.28
CA VAL A 98 7.82 -31.50 -16.66
C VAL A 98 8.93 -31.20 -17.67
N GLY A 99 9.84 -30.28 -17.35
CA GLY A 99 10.83 -29.72 -18.27
C GLY A 99 11.81 -30.73 -18.87
N PHE A 100 12.13 -31.82 -18.15
CA PHE A 100 12.95 -32.90 -18.71
C PHE A 100 12.27 -33.60 -19.89
N ARG A 101 10.95 -33.82 -19.80
CA ARG A 101 10.16 -34.58 -20.78
C ARG A 101 9.55 -33.71 -21.88
N LYS A 102 9.29 -32.43 -21.59
CA LYS A 102 8.57 -31.50 -22.49
C LYS A 102 9.30 -30.16 -22.56
N ARG A 103 10.53 -30.18 -23.10
CA ARG A 103 11.39 -28.98 -23.20
C ARG A 103 10.77 -27.84 -24.00
N ASP A 104 9.87 -28.15 -24.94
CA ASP A 104 9.13 -27.16 -25.73
C ASP A 104 8.19 -26.29 -24.87
N LEU A 105 7.80 -26.77 -23.68
CA LEU A 105 6.94 -26.02 -22.76
C LEU A 105 7.72 -25.06 -21.85
N MET A 106 9.05 -25.10 -21.84
CA MET A 106 9.88 -24.26 -20.97
C MET A 106 9.57 -22.76 -21.07
N PRO A 107 9.40 -22.17 -22.27
CA PRO A 107 9.02 -20.76 -22.39
C PRO A 107 7.69 -20.43 -21.69
N ARG A 108 6.72 -21.36 -21.67
CA ARG A 108 5.41 -21.14 -21.06
C ARG A 108 5.47 -21.07 -19.54
N PHE A 109 6.37 -21.83 -18.91
CA PHE A 109 6.61 -21.71 -17.47
C PHE A 109 7.24 -20.36 -17.11
N HIS A 110 8.16 -19.86 -17.94
CA HIS A 110 8.74 -18.53 -17.76
C HIS A 110 7.68 -17.42 -17.91
N GLU A 111 6.85 -17.50 -18.96
CA GLU A 111 5.72 -16.58 -19.16
C GLU A 111 4.77 -16.59 -17.96
N LEU A 112 4.41 -17.78 -17.43
CA LEU A 112 3.58 -17.90 -16.24
C LEU A 112 4.24 -17.26 -15.02
N ALA A 113 5.53 -17.50 -14.78
CA ALA A 113 6.26 -16.89 -13.68
C ALA A 113 6.22 -15.36 -13.74
N GLU A 114 6.43 -14.76 -14.93
CA GLU A 114 6.34 -13.31 -15.11
C GLU A 114 4.92 -12.79 -14.88
N ARG A 115 3.90 -13.50 -15.37
CA ARG A 115 2.48 -13.14 -15.14
C ARG A 115 2.14 -13.20 -13.65
N CYS A 116 2.56 -14.24 -12.94
CA CYS A 116 2.41 -14.32 -11.49
C CYS A 116 3.07 -13.12 -10.79
N ARG A 117 4.30 -12.75 -11.14
CA ARG A 117 4.96 -11.57 -10.57
C ARG A 117 4.19 -10.28 -10.86
N ALA A 118 3.67 -10.13 -12.08
CA ALA A 118 2.86 -8.97 -12.46
C ALA A 118 1.57 -8.86 -11.64
N VAL A 119 0.86 -9.98 -11.42
CA VAL A 119 -0.33 -10.04 -10.56
C VAL A 119 -0.01 -9.58 -9.14
N HIS A 120 1.07 -10.10 -8.53
CA HIS A 120 1.44 -9.73 -7.16
C HIS A 120 1.87 -8.25 -7.06
N ARG A 121 2.58 -7.70 -8.06
CA ARG A 121 2.89 -6.25 -8.11
C ARG A 121 1.62 -5.40 -8.17
N ARG A 122 0.64 -5.79 -9.00
CA ARG A 122 -0.65 -5.09 -9.10
C ARG A 122 -1.43 -5.15 -7.78
N ALA A 123 -1.48 -6.33 -7.14
CA ALA A 123 -2.12 -6.49 -5.84
C ALA A 123 -1.49 -5.59 -4.77
N LEU A 124 -0.15 -5.51 -4.74
CA LEU A 124 0.57 -4.67 -3.79
C LEU A 124 0.26 -3.18 -4.02
N ALA A 125 0.19 -2.73 -5.27
CA ALA A 125 -0.21 -1.37 -5.59
C ALA A 125 -1.63 -1.06 -5.12
N MET A 126 -2.58 -1.96 -5.37
CA MET A 126 -3.98 -1.81 -4.94
C MET A 126 -4.12 -1.74 -3.42
N ALA A 127 -3.40 -2.58 -2.67
CA ALA A 127 -3.40 -2.56 -1.22
C ALA A 127 -2.82 -1.24 -0.67
N ARG A 128 -1.70 -0.77 -1.25
CA ARG A 128 -1.06 0.51 -0.90
C ARG A 128 -1.98 1.70 -1.15
N ASP A 129 -2.63 1.74 -2.31
CA ASP A 129 -3.58 2.80 -2.68
C ASP A 129 -4.76 2.83 -1.70
N ALA A 130 -5.36 1.67 -1.41
CA ALA A 130 -6.46 1.55 -0.46
C ALA A 130 -6.05 1.98 0.96
N ARG A 131 -4.86 1.59 1.41
CA ARG A 131 -4.34 1.99 2.72
C ARG A 131 -4.13 3.49 2.79
N TRP A 132 -3.51 4.07 1.76
CA TRP A 132 -3.23 5.49 1.73
C TRP A 132 -4.53 6.31 1.77
N ALA A 133 -5.56 5.90 1.01
CA ALA A 133 -6.88 6.51 1.08
C ALA A 133 -7.47 6.49 2.51
N LEU A 134 -7.40 5.34 3.20
CA LEU A 134 -7.86 5.23 4.58
C LEU A 134 -7.07 6.11 5.55
N MET A 135 -5.76 6.29 5.33
CA MET A 135 -4.95 7.20 6.14
C MET A 135 -5.35 8.66 5.92
N LEU A 136 -5.66 9.07 4.68
CA LEU A 136 -6.18 10.40 4.37
C LEU A 136 -7.56 10.63 5.03
N GLU A 137 -8.47 9.67 4.92
CA GLU A 137 -9.76 9.72 5.60
C GLU A 137 -9.61 9.83 7.11
N ARG A 138 -8.67 9.06 7.71
CA ARG A 138 -8.38 9.11 9.14
C ARG A 138 -7.89 10.50 9.56
N ALA A 139 -6.93 11.07 8.82
CA ALA A 139 -6.38 12.39 9.12
C ALA A 139 -7.43 13.50 8.97
N ALA A 140 -8.36 13.38 8.02
CA ALA A 140 -9.44 14.34 7.82
C ALA A 140 -10.55 14.22 8.88
N ALA A 141 -10.94 13.00 9.26
CA ALA A 141 -12.07 12.75 10.16
C ALA A 141 -11.72 12.86 11.65
N ASP A 142 -10.46 12.61 12.02
CA ASP A 142 -9.96 12.66 13.41
C ASP A 142 -8.61 13.41 13.43
N PRO A 143 -8.56 14.71 13.12
CA PRO A 143 -7.33 15.48 13.20
C PRO A 143 -6.90 15.62 14.67
N GLY A 144 -5.59 15.49 14.93
CA GLY A 144 -5.06 15.66 16.28
C GLY A 144 -4.92 17.12 16.69
N GLY A 145 -4.90 17.35 18.01
CA GLY A 145 -4.53 18.64 18.60
C GLY A 145 -3.01 18.86 18.56
N PRO A 146 -2.52 20.07 18.85
CA PRO A 146 -1.07 20.30 18.94
C PRO A 146 -0.48 19.55 20.15
N SER A 147 0.49 18.66 19.92
CA SER A 147 1.17 17.89 21.00
C SER A 147 2.19 18.69 21.80
N SER A 148 2.75 19.75 21.21
CA SER A 148 3.79 20.57 21.83
C SER A 148 3.75 21.99 21.26
N PRO A 149 4.12 23.02 22.05
CA PRO A 149 4.15 24.39 21.58
C PRO A 149 5.14 24.55 20.41
N ILE A 150 4.81 25.45 19.48
CA ILE A 150 5.71 25.91 18.42
C ILE A 150 7.00 26.38 19.08
N GLN A 151 8.11 25.69 18.77
CA GLN A 151 9.42 26.06 19.31
C GLN A 151 10.01 27.19 18.47
N GLY A 152 10.14 28.39 19.06
CA GLY A 152 10.83 29.52 18.43
C GLY A 152 10.12 30.20 17.26
N THR A 153 10.64 31.37 16.89
CA THR A 153 10.24 32.15 15.72
C THR A 153 10.67 31.41 14.45
N GLY A 154 9.72 31.06 13.57
CA GLY A 154 10.02 30.38 12.29
C GLY A 154 9.67 28.89 12.22
N THR A 155 9.17 28.27 13.31
CA THR A 155 8.70 26.88 13.25
C THR A 155 7.46 26.74 12.36
N ARG A 156 7.64 26.07 11.22
CA ARG A 156 6.61 25.87 10.18
C ARG A 156 5.70 24.67 10.42
N TYR A 157 5.95 23.87 11.45
CA TYR A 157 5.16 22.66 11.72
C TYR A 157 5.01 22.33 13.21
N VAL A 158 3.99 21.53 13.53
CA VAL A 158 3.72 20.99 14.87
C VAL A 158 3.26 19.54 14.70
N LYS A 159 3.81 18.61 15.49
CA LYS A 159 3.29 17.23 15.53
C LYS A 159 1.91 17.22 16.21
N SER A 160 0.93 16.55 15.63
CA SER A 160 -0.33 16.35 16.32
C SER A 160 -0.17 15.38 17.50
N ASP A 161 -1.04 15.46 18.50
CA ASP A 161 -1.07 14.55 19.66
C ASP A 161 -1.36 13.08 19.28
N ARG A 162 -1.81 12.84 18.04
CA ARG A 162 -2.00 11.51 17.46
C ARG A 162 -0.81 11.02 16.64
N TYR A 163 0.09 11.91 16.23
CA TYR A 163 1.13 11.61 15.26
C TYR A 163 2.04 10.46 15.69
N ASP A 164 2.60 10.49 16.90
CA ASP A 164 3.58 9.48 17.32
C ASP A 164 2.96 8.07 17.41
N ALA A 165 1.70 7.98 17.86
CA ALA A 165 0.95 6.73 17.88
C ALA A 165 0.67 6.19 16.46
N ARG A 166 0.31 7.07 15.52
CA ARG A 166 0.10 6.70 14.11
C ARG A 166 1.40 6.31 13.41
N ALA A 167 2.47 7.06 13.61
CA ALA A 167 3.79 6.77 13.10
C ALA A 167 4.33 5.43 13.62
N ALA A 168 4.09 5.10 14.89
CA ALA A 168 4.49 3.82 15.48
C ALA A 168 3.76 2.62 14.90
N ARG A 169 2.55 2.81 14.37
CA ARG A 169 1.79 1.75 13.71
C ARG A 169 2.20 1.57 12.24
N SER A 170 2.47 2.67 11.55
CA SER A 170 2.74 2.66 10.11
C SER A 170 4.20 2.37 9.75
N LEU A 171 5.16 2.71 10.62
CA LEU A 171 6.58 2.69 10.29
C LEU A 171 7.44 1.88 11.28
N PRO A 172 8.47 1.17 10.78
CA PRO A 172 9.49 0.60 11.65
C PRO A 172 10.33 1.70 12.35
N PRO A 173 11.03 1.38 13.45
CA PRO A 173 11.79 2.37 14.24
C PRO A 173 12.76 3.23 13.42
N ASP A 174 13.53 2.61 12.51
CA ASP A 174 14.54 3.32 11.72
C ASP A 174 13.92 4.31 10.74
N ASP A 175 12.77 3.96 10.15
CA ASP A 175 12.03 4.86 9.26
C ASP A 175 11.40 6.02 10.02
N ARG A 176 11.00 5.84 11.29
CA ARG A 176 10.55 6.96 12.14
C ARG A 176 11.67 7.96 12.42
N VAL A 177 12.89 7.48 12.68
CA VAL A 177 14.07 8.34 12.86
C VAL A 177 14.38 9.10 11.56
N ARG A 178 14.28 8.42 10.41
CA ARG A 178 14.46 9.06 9.10
C ARG A 178 13.38 10.10 8.82
N ALA A 179 12.12 9.78 9.08
CA ALA A 179 11.00 10.68 8.94
C ALA A 179 11.20 11.94 9.81
N ASP A 180 11.62 11.78 11.08
CA ASP A 180 11.91 12.92 11.96
C ASP A 180 13.01 13.85 11.39
N ARG A 181 14.03 13.29 10.73
CA ARG A 181 15.03 14.10 10.02
C ARG A 181 14.41 14.89 8.87
N PHE A 182 13.57 14.27 8.04
CA PHE A 182 12.85 14.97 6.96
C PHE A 182 11.92 16.05 7.50
N LEU A 183 11.24 15.78 8.61
CA LEU A 183 10.32 16.71 9.23
C LEU A 183 11.05 17.98 9.73
N LYS A 184 12.24 17.85 10.33
CA LYS A 184 13.06 19.02 10.73
C LYS A 184 13.36 19.95 9.56
N ARG A 185 13.51 19.40 8.36
CA ARG A 185 13.80 20.17 7.14
C ARG A 185 12.63 21.06 6.71
N LEU A 186 11.41 20.73 7.09
CA LEU A 186 10.25 21.60 6.83
C LEU A 186 10.37 22.96 7.55
N GLY A 187 11.18 23.04 8.61
CA GLY A 187 11.50 24.29 9.29
C GLY A 187 12.58 25.14 8.62
N GLU A 188 13.26 24.64 7.58
CA GLU A 188 14.26 25.41 6.83
C GLU A 188 13.58 26.55 6.02
N ASP A 189 14.32 27.65 5.79
CA ASP A 189 13.87 28.79 5.01
C ASP A 189 14.85 29.12 3.86
N PRO A 190 14.46 28.93 2.59
CA PRO A 190 13.17 28.42 2.10
C PRO A 190 12.96 26.92 2.39
N VAL A 191 11.71 26.44 2.29
CA VAL A 191 11.42 25.00 2.40
C VAL A 191 12.13 24.27 1.25
N PRO A 192 12.93 23.22 1.52
CA PRO A 192 13.68 22.53 0.48
C PRO A 192 12.75 21.87 -0.55
N PRO A 193 12.96 22.08 -1.86
CA PRO A 193 12.08 21.58 -2.91
C PRO A 193 12.04 20.04 -2.96
N GLU A 194 13.10 19.35 -2.53
CA GLU A 194 13.16 17.88 -2.47
C GLU A 194 12.21 17.26 -1.44
N LEU A 195 11.63 18.07 -0.54
CA LEU A 195 10.57 17.63 0.35
C LEU A 195 9.25 17.38 -0.40
N GLU A 196 9.12 17.88 -1.62
CA GLU A 196 7.92 17.72 -2.46
C GLU A 196 6.65 18.12 -1.71
N LEU A 197 6.69 19.24 -1.00
CA LEU A 197 5.56 19.76 -0.25
C LEU A 197 4.47 20.24 -1.21
N SER A 198 3.35 19.53 -1.26
CA SER A 198 2.23 19.87 -2.16
C SER A 198 0.86 19.58 -1.52
N PRO A 199 -0.22 20.25 -1.96
CA PRO A 199 -1.57 19.83 -1.61
C PRO A 199 -1.84 18.38 -2.03
N LEU A 200 -2.65 17.66 -1.27
CA LEU A 200 -3.13 16.32 -1.64
C LEU A 200 -4.50 16.46 -2.29
N GLU A 201 -4.61 16.02 -3.55
CA GLU A 201 -5.88 15.97 -4.27
C GLU A 201 -6.79 14.86 -3.72
N GLY A 202 -8.12 15.10 -3.74
CA GLY A 202 -9.12 14.11 -3.29
C GLY A 202 -9.26 13.96 -1.77
N ALA A 203 -8.43 14.64 -0.98
CA ALA A 203 -8.56 14.73 0.46
C ALA A 203 -9.52 15.87 0.86
N GLY A 204 -10.83 15.61 0.80
CA GLY A 204 -11.81 16.58 1.27
C GLY A 204 -13.26 16.12 1.20
N LEU A 205 -13.78 15.67 2.35
CA LEU A 205 -15.06 16.24 2.82
C LEU A 205 -14.80 17.74 3.03
N GLU A 206 -15.71 18.57 2.55
CA GLU A 206 -15.66 20.03 2.53
C GLU A 206 -14.88 20.64 3.72
N GLY A 207 -13.66 21.14 3.49
CA GLY A 207 -13.03 22.14 4.37
C GLY A 207 -11.59 21.90 4.87
N ALA A 208 -11.05 20.69 4.89
CA ALA A 208 -9.67 20.45 5.39
C ALA A 208 -8.67 20.14 4.27
N ALA A 209 -7.94 21.16 3.80
CA ALA A 209 -6.87 20.97 2.81
C ALA A 209 -5.70 20.19 3.43
N LEU A 210 -5.61 18.88 3.12
CA LEU A 210 -4.45 18.06 3.44
C LEU A 210 -3.30 18.32 2.46
N TRP A 211 -2.09 18.12 2.95
CA TRP A 211 -0.83 18.32 2.24
C TRP A 211 0.05 17.09 2.42
N GLY A 212 0.91 16.84 1.43
CA GLY A 212 1.85 15.73 1.39
C GLY A 212 3.27 16.24 1.39
N MET A 213 4.18 15.46 1.97
CA MET A 213 5.62 15.73 1.96
C MET A 213 6.39 14.42 2.06
N LYS A 214 7.56 14.32 1.41
CA LYS A 214 8.46 13.17 1.57
C LYS A 214 8.89 12.97 3.03
N ALA A 215 8.88 11.71 3.47
CA ALA A 215 9.38 11.25 4.76
C ALA A 215 10.58 10.28 4.63
N GLY A 216 11.04 10.04 3.40
CA GLY A 216 12.15 9.14 3.07
C GLY A 216 11.73 7.67 2.93
N ASN A 217 12.54 6.87 2.23
CA ASN A 217 12.31 5.43 2.00
C ASN A 217 10.92 5.09 1.40
N GLY A 218 10.44 5.90 0.45
CA GLY A 218 9.09 5.75 -0.13
C GLY A 218 7.94 6.13 0.80
N ASN A 219 8.23 6.71 1.98
CA ASN A 219 7.21 7.18 2.91
C ASN A 219 6.86 8.65 2.65
N ARG A 220 5.62 9.03 2.96
CA ARG A 220 5.16 10.42 2.97
C ARG A 220 4.40 10.77 4.25
N PHE A 221 4.51 12.03 4.62
CA PHE A 221 3.69 12.66 5.65
C PHE A 221 2.33 13.05 5.09
N ILE A 222 1.31 12.97 5.96
CA ILE A 222 0.04 13.65 5.79
C ILE A 222 0.04 14.84 6.75
N LEU A 223 -0.08 16.03 6.17
CA LEU A 223 -0.04 17.30 6.86
C LEU A 223 -1.39 18.00 6.71
N ARG A 224 -1.76 18.80 7.70
CA ARG A 224 -2.92 19.69 7.64
C ARG A 224 -2.45 21.12 7.85
N ARG A 225 -2.80 22.03 6.94
CA ARG A 225 -2.51 23.45 7.15
C ARG A 225 -3.46 24.01 8.20
N GLY A 226 -2.94 24.78 9.14
CA GLY A 226 -3.75 25.42 10.18
C GLY A 226 -3.04 26.62 10.79
N GLU A 227 -3.64 27.17 11.82
CA GLU A 227 -3.08 28.28 12.59
C GLU A 227 -2.97 27.88 14.05
N LEU A 228 -1.84 28.19 14.67
CA LEU A 228 -1.64 28.03 16.10
C LEU A 228 -1.07 29.32 16.67
N ARG A 229 -1.83 29.95 17.57
CA ARG A 229 -1.45 31.22 18.23
C ARG A 229 -1.10 32.35 17.22
N GLY A 230 -1.89 32.51 16.16
CA GLY A 230 -1.64 33.55 15.15
C GLY A 230 -0.60 33.20 14.09
N VAL A 231 0.03 32.00 14.17
CA VAL A 231 1.07 31.55 13.24
C VAL A 231 0.54 30.44 12.35
N VAL A 232 0.62 30.64 11.03
CA VAL A 232 0.27 29.60 10.05
C VAL A 232 1.35 28.52 10.04
N CYS A 233 0.95 27.28 10.26
CA CYS A 233 1.85 26.12 10.31
C CYS A 233 1.20 24.85 9.76
N PHE A 234 2.01 23.81 9.58
CA PHE A 234 1.55 22.46 9.25
C PHE A 234 1.42 21.60 10.50
N PHE A 235 0.22 21.07 10.74
CA PHE A 235 0.00 19.99 11.70
C PHE A 235 0.39 18.67 11.03
N VAL A 236 1.32 17.93 11.63
CA VAL A 236 1.71 16.60 11.13
C VAL A 236 0.72 15.61 11.68
N GLU A 237 -0.15 15.08 10.83
CA GLU A 237 -1.29 14.24 11.23
C GLU A 237 -0.99 12.74 11.15
N ASP A 238 -0.18 12.35 10.17
CA ASP A 238 0.10 10.95 9.88
C ASP A 238 1.39 10.78 9.07
N VAL A 239 1.87 9.55 8.98
CA VAL A 239 3.00 9.16 8.13
C VAL A 239 2.91 7.68 7.78
N GLY A 240 3.31 7.33 6.56
CA GLY A 240 3.41 5.93 6.16
C GLY A 240 3.93 5.75 4.74
N PRO A 241 4.05 4.50 4.27
CA PRO A 241 4.49 4.20 2.92
C PRO A 241 3.50 4.79 1.90
N TYR A 242 4.01 5.56 0.95
CA TYR A 242 3.20 6.14 -0.11
C TYR A 242 3.12 5.15 -1.29
N PRO A 243 2.03 5.18 -2.09
CA PRO A 243 1.98 4.47 -3.36
C PRO A 243 2.93 5.15 -4.37
N ASP A 244 4.23 4.93 -4.22
CA ASP A 244 5.18 5.22 -5.28
C ASP A 244 5.09 4.05 -6.27
N HIS A 245 4.41 4.30 -7.39
CA HIS A 245 4.48 3.41 -8.54
C HIS A 245 5.94 3.42 -9.01
N GLU A 246 6.68 2.34 -8.77
CA GLU A 246 7.96 2.14 -9.45
C GLU A 246 7.70 2.20 -10.96
N GLY A 247 8.06 3.34 -11.56
CA GLY A 247 7.86 3.62 -12.98
C GLY A 247 6.74 4.63 -13.27
N GLY A 248 7.07 5.91 -13.19
CA GLY A 248 6.36 6.96 -13.93
C GLY A 248 5.56 7.92 -13.08
N ARG A 249 5.87 9.21 -13.26
CA ARG A 249 5.06 10.36 -12.87
C ARG A 249 3.55 10.07 -13.03
N ARG A 250 2.79 10.15 -11.94
CA ARG A 250 1.39 10.64 -11.99
C ARG A 250 1.45 12.11 -11.58
N GLY A 251 1.64 13.05 -12.49
CA GLY A 251 0.51 13.73 -13.13
C GLY A 251 -0.28 12.89 -14.13
N ALA A 252 -1.37 12.28 -13.65
CA ALA A 252 -2.53 11.87 -14.44
C ALA A 252 -3.57 11.24 -13.51
N LEU A 253 -4.19 12.07 -12.67
CA LEU A 253 -5.62 11.95 -12.37
C LEU A 253 -6.30 13.20 -12.90
N ALA A 254 -6.13 13.43 -14.21
CA ALA A 254 -6.99 14.28 -15.00
C ALA A 254 -7.77 13.36 -15.94
N ARG A 255 -9.09 13.38 -15.73
CA ARG A 255 -10.21 13.02 -16.63
C ARG A 255 -9.87 12.33 -17.95
#